data_AF-A0A7V4G8X9-F1
#
_entry.id   AF-A0A7V4G8X9-F1
#
_cell.length_a   1.000
_cell.length_b   1.000
_cell.length_c   1.000
_cell.angle_alpha   90.00
_cell.angle_beta   90.00
_cell.angle_gamma   90.00
#
_symmetry.space_group_name_H-M   'P 1'
#
loop_
_entity.id
_entity.type
_entity.pdbx_description
1 polymer ?
#
loop_
_entity_poly.entity_id
_entity_poly.type
_entity_poly.pdbx_seq_one_letter_code
_entity_poly.pdbx_strand_id
1 'polypeptide(L)'
;MDPTLLKIAAAALFHDLGKFADRTALEVSEHYSLNNADLYQPFDKKTGRHTHPHALYTAACIEKLAEMLPPQFNAKEWGEGEPFINLAAGHHRPEDSPWRWLITEADRLSSGWERRDKPEGEEPTVDW
;
A
#
# COMPACT_ATOMS: atom_id res chain seq x y z
N MET A 1 10.99 9.88 19.59
CA MET A 1 10.18 8.69 19.25
C MET A 1 11.13 7.64 18.71
N ASP A 2 10.91 6.37 19.00
CA ASP A 2 11.70 5.27 18.44
C ASP A 2 11.67 5.31 16.89
N PRO A 3 12.82 5.20 16.19
CA PRO A 3 12.86 5.32 14.72
C PRO A 3 12.03 4.25 14.00
N THR A 4 11.97 3.02 14.53
CA THR A 4 11.19 1.92 13.95
C THR A 4 9.70 2.21 14.08
N LEU A 5 9.25 2.60 15.26
CA LEU A 5 7.87 3.03 15.50
C LEU A 5 7.46 4.18 14.58
N LEU A 6 8.31 5.21 14.45
CA LEU A 6 8.01 6.34 13.57
C LEU A 6 7.92 5.92 12.11
N LYS A 7 8.81 5.03 11.65
CA LYS A 7 8.75 4.47 10.29
C LYS A 7 7.46 3.71 10.03
N ILE A 8 7.05 2.83 10.95
CA ILE A 8 5.82 2.04 10.82
C ILE A 8 4.60 2.96 10.83
N ALA A 9 4.55 3.93 11.75
CA ALA A 9 3.44 4.89 11.83
C ALA A 9 3.33 5.73 10.54
N ALA A 10 4.45 6.21 10.00
CA ALA A 10 4.49 6.92 8.74
C ALA A 10 4.06 6.01 7.57
N ALA A 11 4.52 4.77 7.53
CA ALA A 11 4.15 3.82 6.47
C ALA A 11 2.65 3.48 6.52
N ALA A 12 2.08 3.31 7.72
CA ALA A 12 0.65 3.13 7.91
C ALA A 12 -0.16 4.33 7.43
N LEU A 13 0.32 5.56 7.66
CA LEU A 13 -0.31 6.77 7.12
C LEU A 13 -0.30 6.80 5.58
N PHE A 14 0.75 6.25 4.96
CA PHE A 14 0.97 6.28 3.51
C PHE A 14 0.44 5.04 2.77
N HIS A 15 -0.06 4.02 3.46
CA HIS A 15 -0.26 2.68 2.88
C HIS A 15 -1.17 2.67 1.64
N ASP A 16 -2.15 3.57 1.63
CA ASP A 16 -3.17 3.72 0.59
C ASP A 16 -2.99 4.96 -0.30
N LEU A 17 -1.81 5.60 -0.29
CA LEU A 17 -1.54 6.80 -1.09
C LEU A 17 -1.81 6.59 -2.59
N GLY A 18 -1.60 5.37 -3.09
CA GLY A 18 -1.89 4.99 -4.47
C GLY A 18 -3.37 4.94 -4.84
N LYS A 19 -4.30 5.18 -3.90
CA LYS A 19 -5.73 5.37 -4.23
C LYS A 19 -6.02 6.76 -4.80
N PHE A 20 -5.14 7.75 -4.58
CA PHE A 20 -5.34 9.14 -5.03
C PHE A 20 -4.92 9.39 -6.49
N ALA A 21 -4.23 8.46 -7.12
CA ALA A 21 -3.74 8.60 -8.49
C ALA A 21 -3.69 7.24 -9.19
N ASP A 22 -4.03 7.23 -10.47
CA ASP A 22 -3.99 6.03 -11.29
C ASP A 22 -2.64 5.88 -12.02
N ARG A 23 -2.52 4.81 -12.80
CA ARG A 23 -1.36 4.52 -13.64
C ARG A 23 -0.98 5.69 -14.58
N THR A 24 -1.98 6.40 -15.10
CA THR A 24 -1.76 7.47 -16.08
C THR A 24 -1.22 8.71 -15.39
N ALA A 25 -1.84 9.13 -14.29
CA ALA A 25 -1.41 10.27 -13.48
C ALA A 25 0.00 10.06 -12.90
N LEU A 26 0.33 8.82 -12.55
CA LEU A 26 1.66 8.44 -12.04
C LEU A 26 2.61 7.98 -13.14
N GLU A 27 2.26 8.08 -14.42
CA GLU A 27 3.12 7.68 -15.53
C GLU A 27 3.77 6.29 -15.33
N VAL A 28 3.04 5.37 -14.68
CA VAL A 28 3.58 4.06 -14.30
C VAL A 28 3.68 3.20 -15.55
N SER A 29 4.93 2.96 -15.96
CA SER A 29 5.22 2.16 -17.14
C SER A 29 4.81 0.70 -16.96
N GLU A 30 4.62 -0.01 -18.08
CA GLU A 30 4.39 -1.45 -18.05
C GLU A 30 5.59 -2.19 -17.46
N HIS A 31 6.80 -1.79 -17.83
CA HIS A 31 8.03 -2.34 -17.30
C HIS A 31 8.11 -2.20 -15.77
N TYR A 32 7.77 -1.02 -15.24
CA TYR A 32 7.70 -0.81 -13.80
C TYR A 32 6.67 -1.74 -13.13
N SER A 33 5.50 -1.86 -13.73
CA SER A 33 4.43 -2.72 -13.21
C SER A 33 4.89 -4.18 -13.14
N LEU A 34 5.46 -4.70 -14.23
CA LEU A 34 5.92 -6.08 -14.33
C LEU A 34 7.05 -6.41 -13.35
N ASN A 35 7.97 -5.47 -13.13
CA ASN A 35 9.11 -5.69 -12.23
C ASN A 35 8.76 -5.59 -10.75
N ASN A 36 7.66 -4.92 -10.40
CA ASN A 36 7.34 -4.61 -9.00
C ASN A 36 6.01 -5.22 -8.50
N ALA A 37 5.15 -5.73 -9.37
CA ALA A 37 3.83 -6.23 -8.96
C ALA A 37 3.93 -7.33 -7.90
N ASP A 38 4.83 -8.31 -8.07
CA ASP A 38 5.05 -9.36 -7.08
C ASP A 38 5.48 -8.83 -5.71
N LEU A 39 6.10 -7.66 -5.61
CA LEU A 39 6.55 -7.12 -4.31
C LEU A 39 5.40 -6.60 -3.44
N TYR A 40 4.33 -6.10 -4.08
CA TYR A 40 3.30 -5.31 -3.41
C TYR A 40 1.89 -5.87 -3.57
N GLN A 41 1.64 -6.65 -4.63
CA GLN A 41 0.31 -7.09 -5.02
C GLN A 41 0.17 -8.61 -4.93
N PRO A 42 -0.86 -9.12 -4.25
CA PRO A 42 -1.22 -10.53 -4.32
C PRO A 42 -1.55 -10.96 -5.74
N PHE A 43 -1.10 -12.16 -6.13
CA PHE A 43 -1.44 -12.77 -7.41
C PHE A 43 -2.64 -13.72 -7.26
N ASP A 44 -3.76 -13.39 -7.92
CA ASP A 44 -4.92 -14.26 -7.96
C ASP A 44 -4.74 -15.33 -9.06
N LYS A 45 -4.55 -16.58 -8.62
CA LYS A 45 -4.37 -17.74 -9.49
C LYS A 45 -5.62 -18.08 -10.32
N LYS A 46 -6.81 -17.65 -9.91
CA LYS A 46 -8.07 -17.90 -10.64
C LYS A 46 -8.18 -17.01 -11.86
N THR A 47 -7.85 -15.72 -11.70
CA THR A 47 -7.89 -14.74 -12.79
C THR A 47 -6.57 -14.64 -13.55
N GLY A 48 -5.48 -15.16 -12.99
CA GLY A 48 -4.13 -15.07 -13.56
C GLY A 48 -3.58 -13.65 -13.54
N ARG A 49 -3.92 -12.84 -12.53
CA ARG A 49 -3.59 -11.41 -12.47
C ARG A 49 -3.28 -10.95 -11.05
N HIS A 50 -2.44 -9.93 -10.93
CA HIS A 50 -2.29 -9.19 -9.68
C HIS A 50 -3.54 -8.39 -9.32
N THR A 51 -3.75 -8.22 -8.03
CA THR A 51 -4.87 -7.49 -7.44
C THR A 51 -4.36 -6.33 -6.58
N HIS A 52 -5.25 -5.41 -6.19
CA HIS A 52 -4.88 -4.23 -5.38
C HIS A 52 -3.84 -3.32 -6.04
N PRO A 53 -4.12 -2.80 -7.26
CA PRO A 53 -3.14 -1.99 -8.02
C PRO A 53 -2.66 -0.75 -7.27
N HIS A 54 -3.50 -0.20 -6.38
CA HIS A 54 -3.13 0.94 -5.54
C HIS A 54 -1.89 0.68 -4.67
N ALA A 55 -1.60 -0.57 -4.29
CA ALA A 55 -0.38 -0.89 -3.54
C ALA A 55 0.89 -0.56 -4.34
N LEU A 56 0.92 -0.93 -5.63
CA LEU A 56 2.02 -0.58 -6.52
C LEU A 56 2.04 0.91 -6.85
N TYR A 57 0.88 1.55 -6.93
CA TYR A 57 0.79 2.99 -7.10
C TYR A 57 1.29 3.75 -5.85
N THR A 58 1.11 3.22 -4.64
CA THR A 58 1.70 3.78 -3.41
C THR A 58 3.22 3.82 -3.53
N ALA A 59 3.86 2.74 -3.98
CA ALA A 59 5.30 2.70 -4.21
C ALA A 59 5.72 3.76 -5.26
N ALA A 60 5.06 3.78 -6.41
CA ALA A 60 5.35 4.75 -7.47
C ALA A 60 5.16 6.21 -7.03
N CYS A 61 4.13 6.50 -6.22
CA CYS A 61 3.91 7.82 -5.62
C CYS A 61 5.09 8.22 -4.72
N ILE A 62 5.55 7.33 -3.84
CA ILE A 62 6.65 7.61 -2.91
C ILE A 62 7.94 7.90 -3.69
N GLU A 63 8.24 7.14 -4.74
CA GLU A 63 9.40 7.39 -5.59
C GLU A 63 9.30 8.72 -6.35
N LYS A 64 8.13 9.05 -6.91
CA LYS A 64 7.94 10.33 -7.60
C LYS A 64 8.02 11.54 -6.66
N LEU A 65 7.56 11.38 -5.43
CA LEU A 65 7.57 12.44 -4.40
C LEU A 65 8.84 12.43 -3.55
N ALA A 66 9.83 11.59 -3.88
CA ALA A 66 11.06 11.38 -3.12
C ALA A 66 11.75 12.67 -2.64
N GLU A 67 11.82 13.69 -3.51
CA GLU A 67 12.47 14.97 -3.20
C GLU A 67 11.63 15.88 -2.28
N MET A 68 10.32 15.64 -2.19
CA MET A 68 9.39 16.40 -1.35
C MET A 68 9.12 15.75 0.00
N LEU A 69 9.43 14.46 0.13
CA LEU A 69 9.24 13.68 1.35
C LEU A 69 10.46 13.81 2.29
N PRO A 70 10.30 13.52 3.59
CA PRO A 70 11.42 13.49 4.51
C PRO A 70 12.54 12.57 4.00
N PRO A 71 13.82 12.99 4.05
CA PRO A 71 14.93 12.22 3.47
C PRO A 71 15.08 10.82 4.10
N GLN A 72 14.60 10.64 5.33
CA GLN A 72 14.56 9.36 6.02
C GLN A 72 13.74 8.30 5.28
N PHE A 73 12.73 8.70 4.50
CA PHE A 73 11.87 7.75 3.77
C PHE A 73 12.63 7.02 2.66
N ASN A 74 13.70 7.63 2.14
CA ASN A 74 14.61 7.04 1.17
C ASN A 74 15.96 6.60 1.78
N ALA A 75 16.13 6.74 3.09
CA ALA A 75 17.34 6.29 3.75
C ALA A 75 17.37 4.75 3.78
N LYS A 76 18.50 4.19 3.34
CA LYS A 76 18.75 2.74 3.41
C LYS A 76 18.66 2.20 4.84
N GLU A 77 19.07 3.03 5.81
CA GLU A 77 19.07 2.69 7.23
C GLU A 77 18.23 3.72 8.01
N TRP A 78 16.94 3.41 8.17
CA TRP A 78 16.02 4.13 9.04
C TRP A 78 15.13 3.15 9.79
N GLY A 79 15.32 3.03 11.11
CA GLY A 79 14.65 2.01 11.93
C GLY A 79 14.99 0.58 11.50
N GLU A 80 14.34 -0.40 12.13
CA GLU A 80 14.52 -1.83 11.85
C GLU A 80 13.56 -2.32 10.75
N GLY A 81 13.88 -3.48 10.15
CA GLY A 81 13.04 -4.13 9.14
C GLY A 81 13.25 -3.60 7.73
N GLU A 82 12.21 -3.71 6.91
CA GLU A 82 12.27 -3.36 5.48
C GLU A 82 12.27 -1.83 5.23
N PRO A 83 12.65 -1.39 4.01
CA PRO A 83 12.57 0.01 3.61
C PRO A 83 11.15 0.58 3.76
N PHE A 84 11.06 1.89 4.03
CA PHE A 84 9.78 2.59 4.22
C PHE A 84 8.77 2.35 3.08
N ILE A 85 9.24 2.45 1.83
CA ILE A 85 8.42 2.23 0.64
C ILE A 85 7.77 0.84 0.62
N ASN A 86 8.52 -0.18 1.05
CA ASN A 86 8.03 -1.55 1.09
C ASN A 86 6.98 -1.75 2.19
N LEU A 87 7.14 -1.09 3.34
CA LEU A 87 6.13 -1.10 4.40
C LEU A 87 4.83 -0.43 3.94
N ALA A 88 4.92 0.75 3.33
CA ALA A 88 3.75 1.49 2.88
C ALA A 88 3.00 0.72 1.78
N ALA A 89 3.71 0.26 0.76
CA ALA A 89 3.10 -0.45 -0.38
C ALA A 89 2.75 -1.91 -0.08
N GLY A 90 3.25 -2.50 1.02
CA GLY A 90 3.19 -3.94 1.25
C GLY A 90 1.99 -4.47 2.04
N HIS A 91 1.02 -3.64 2.41
CA HIS A 91 -0.04 -4.04 3.36
C HIS A 91 -1.01 -5.12 2.84
N HIS A 92 -1.03 -5.42 1.53
CA HIS A 92 -1.77 -6.57 0.97
C HIS A 92 -0.98 -7.88 0.95
N ARG A 93 0.31 -7.84 1.29
CA ARG A 93 1.20 -9.00 1.44
C ARG A 93 1.78 -9.09 2.86
N PRO A 94 0.93 -9.23 3.89
CA PRO A 94 1.37 -9.21 5.28
C PRO A 94 2.29 -10.39 5.65
N GLU A 95 2.19 -11.51 4.94
CA GLU A 95 2.99 -12.73 5.17
C GLU A 95 4.50 -12.54 4.96
N ASP A 96 4.91 -11.52 4.20
CA ASP A 96 6.32 -11.27 3.89
C ASP A 96 7.09 -10.69 5.10
N SER A 97 6.39 -10.10 6.10
CA SER A 97 7.04 -9.37 7.20
C SER A 97 6.08 -9.08 8.38
N PRO A 98 6.48 -9.28 9.66
CA PRO A 98 5.67 -8.92 10.82
C PRO A 98 5.27 -7.44 10.88
N TRP A 99 6.10 -6.56 10.30
CA TRP A 99 5.83 -5.12 10.27
C TRP A 99 4.68 -4.76 9.31
N ARG A 100 4.54 -5.50 8.21
CA ARG A 100 3.40 -5.37 7.29
C ARG A 100 2.10 -5.80 7.97
N TRP A 101 2.13 -6.90 8.75
CA TRP A 101 0.98 -7.32 9.56
C TRP A 101 0.44 -6.21 10.46
N LEU A 102 1.30 -5.42 11.10
CA LEU A 102 0.85 -4.29 11.93
C LEU A 102 0.05 -3.27 11.11
N ILE A 103 0.50 -2.95 9.91
CA ILE A 103 -0.16 -2.00 9.01
C ILE A 103 -1.48 -2.59 8.49
N THR A 104 -1.47 -3.85 8.06
CA THR A 104 -2.66 -4.55 7.58
C THR A 104 -3.74 -4.65 8.65
N GLU A 105 -3.39 -4.98 9.90
CA GLU A 105 -4.36 -5.04 10.98
C GLU A 105 -4.87 -3.64 11.36
N ALA A 106 -4.02 -2.61 11.34
CA ALA A 106 -4.46 -1.24 11.55
C ALA A 106 -5.47 -0.77 10.49
N ASP A 107 -5.23 -1.06 9.21
CA ASP A 107 -6.18 -0.80 8.12
C ASP A 107 -7.52 -1.53 8.35
N ARG A 108 -7.48 -2.84 8.65
CA ARG A 108 -8.67 -3.66 8.92
C ARG A 108 -9.50 -3.16 10.10
N LEU A 109 -8.85 -2.73 11.18
CA LEU A 109 -9.51 -2.17 12.35
C LEU A 109 -10.12 -0.80 12.05
N SER A 110 -9.46 0.03 11.24
CA SER A 110 -9.93 1.38 10.91
C SER A 110 -11.10 1.39 9.92
N SER A 111 -11.16 0.39 9.03
CA SER A 111 -12.23 0.19 8.03
C SER A 111 -13.52 -0.44 8.60
N GLY A 112 -13.56 -0.71 9.91
CA GLY A 112 -14.70 -1.39 10.57
C GLY A 112 -16.05 -0.67 10.46
N TRP A 113 -16.08 0.63 10.14
CA TRP A 113 -17.32 1.36 9.91
C TRP A 113 -18.01 1.05 8.57
N GLU A 114 -17.22 0.66 7.56
CA GLU A 114 -17.65 0.38 6.17
C GLU A 114 -18.02 -1.09 5.96
N ARG A 115 -17.59 -1.99 6.86
CA ARG A 115 -17.88 -3.43 6.82
C ARG A 115 -19.19 -3.81 7.53
N ARG A 116 -20.15 -2.89 7.63
CA ARG A 116 -21.53 -3.29 7.97
C ARG A 116 -22.11 -3.98 6.76
N ASP A 117 -22.67 -5.18 6.95
CA ASP A 117 -23.49 -5.82 5.93
C ASP A 117 -24.51 -4.80 5.43
N LYS A 118 -24.60 -4.62 4.10
CA LYS A 118 -25.73 -3.88 3.53
C LYS A 118 -27.00 -4.51 4.09
N PRO A 119 -27.92 -3.73 4.68
CA PRO A 119 -29.20 -4.29 5.09
C PRO A 119 -29.82 -5.01 3.88
N GLU A 120 -30.38 -6.21 4.12
CA GLU A 120 -31.02 -6.99 3.06
C GLU A 120 -32.01 -6.09 2.30
N GLY A 121 -31.76 -5.85 1.00
CA GLY A 121 -32.64 -5.09 0.12
C GLY A 121 -32.05 -3.82 -0.52
N GLU A 122 -30.81 -3.41 -0.23
CA GLU A 122 -30.18 -2.28 -0.93
C GLU A 122 -29.46 -2.73 -2.21
N GLU A 123 -29.92 -2.22 -3.36
CA GLU A 123 -29.26 -2.45 -4.65
C GLU A 123 -27.80 -1.94 -4.64
N PRO A 124 -26.89 -2.59 -5.39
CA PRO A 124 -25.54 -2.08 -5.53
C PRO A 124 -25.55 -0.70 -6.19
N THR A 125 -25.21 0.32 -5.41
CA THR A 125 -24.82 1.61 -5.95
C THR A 125 -23.56 1.40 -6.78
N VAL A 126 -23.69 1.61 -8.08
CA VAL A 126 -22.56 1.72 -9.00
C VAL A 126 -21.81 3.00 -8.65
N ASP A 127 -20.72 2.87 -7.91
CA ASP A 127 -19.71 3.92 -7.84
C ASP A 127 -18.83 3.80 -9.10
N TRP A 128 -18.78 4.89 -9.86
CA TRP A 128 -18.01 5.03 -11.09
C TRP A 128 -16.52 5.18 -10.82
#